data_AF-A0A2K9ENR7-F1
#
_entry.id   AF-A0A2K9ENR7-F1
#
_cell.length_a   1.000
_cell.length_b   1.000
_cell.length_c   1.000
_cell.angle_alpha   90.00
_cell.angle_beta   90.00
_cell.angle_gamma   90.00
#
_symmetry.space_group_name_H-M   'P 1'
#
loop_
_entity.id
_entity.type
_entity.pdbx_description
1 polymer ?
#
loop_
_entity_poly.entity_id
_entity_poly.type
_entity_poly.pdbx_seq_one_letter_code
_entity_poly.pdbx_strand_id
1 'polypeptide(L)'
;MFRQFFGLKYNPFGKEIDISDVYESEDIKELNSRFKYIQNIRGMFLLVGEPGMGKSTALRKFSAGLNPGLYKPCYFSLSTVTVMDFYRGLLISLGEVPSHKKVTMFHQIQQAIMSLYYNQKITPVIILDEVQMLSNSILEELRLLFNFKMDSENPFILILSGQSQIRNKLQLAVNAPLKQRIAVKYVMQGLKPEELSDYIFTRLKSAGLHENIFTQAAIEAIYSASKGVPRLVNSLATSSLMYACSIKQKHVDEEFENLIIAFLF
;
A
#
# COMPACT_ATOMS: atom_id res chain seq x y z
N MET A 1 13.44 22.05 -15.21
CA MET A 1 12.87 23.09 -16.08
C MET A 1 11.52 23.57 -15.56
N PHE A 2 10.46 22.75 -15.54
CA PHE A 2 9.14 23.20 -15.05
C PHE A 2 9.13 23.65 -13.58
N ARG A 3 9.93 23.03 -12.71
CA ARG A 3 10.01 23.42 -11.28
C ARG A 3 10.35 24.91 -11.10
N GLN A 4 11.36 25.41 -11.82
CA GLN A 4 11.74 26.83 -11.76
C GLN A 4 10.66 27.74 -12.35
N PHE A 5 10.05 27.31 -13.46
CA PHE A 5 8.99 28.06 -14.12
C PHE A 5 7.76 28.28 -13.22
N PHE A 6 7.37 27.26 -12.45
CA PHE A 6 6.25 27.31 -11.50
C PHE A 6 6.65 27.68 -10.05
N GLY A 7 7.93 27.96 -9.78
CA GLY A 7 8.41 28.26 -8.42
C GLY A 7 8.35 27.09 -7.43
N LEU A 8 8.36 25.85 -7.91
CA LEU A 8 8.27 24.64 -7.08
C LEU A 8 9.64 24.27 -6.49
N LYS A 9 9.67 23.94 -5.20
CA LYS A 9 10.88 23.46 -4.49
C LYS A 9 11.34 22.08 -4.97
N TYR A 10 10.40 21.20 -5.28
CA TYR A 10 10.65 19.83 -5.75
C TYR A 10 9.53 19.39 -6.72
N ASN A 11 9.55 18.15 -7.22
CA ASN A 11 8.44 17.64 -8.03
C ASN A 11 7.28 17.21 -7.09
N PRO A 12 6.16 17.95 -7.04
CA PRO A 12 5.04 17.63 -6.15
C PRO A 12 4.40 16.28 -6.44
N PHE A 13 4.58 15.72 -7.64
CA PHE A 13 3.97 14.46 -8.05
C PHE A 13 4.98 13.30 -8.10
N GLY A 14 6.17 13.49 -7.50
CA GLY A 14 7.18 12.45 -7.36
C GLY A 14 6.73 11.27 -6.50
N LYS A 15 7.47 10.16 -6.61
CA LYS A 15 7.27 8.93 -5.82
C LYS A 15 7.61 9.13 -4.34
N GLU A 16 8.53 10.03 -4.06
CA GLU A 16 8.99 10.38 -2.72
C GLU A 16 8.01 11.38 -2.12
N ILE A 17 7.13 10.88 -1.27
CA ILE A 17 6.15 11.67 -0.53
C ILE A 17 6.43 11.40 0.94
N ASP A 18 6.62 12.46 1.72
CA ASP A 18 6.69 12.33 3.15
C ASP A 18 5.36 11.85 3.72
N ILE A 19 5.42 11.08 4.80
CA ILE A 19 4.22 10.47 5.40
C ILE A 19 3.22 11.54 5.87
N SER A 20 3.73 12.71 6.28
CA SER A 20 2.93 13.89 6.64
C SER A 20 2.12 14.47 5.49
N ASP A 21 2.58 14.26 4.26
CA ASP A 21 2.07 14.92 3.06
C ASP A 21 1.13 14.00 2.26
N VAL A 22 0.78 12.84 2.82
CA VAL A 22 -0.20 11.91 2.25
C VAL A 22 -1.59 12.53 2.39
N TYR A 23 -2.19 12.91 1.27
CA TYR A 23 -3.56 13.40 1.18
C TYR A 23 -4.56 12.42 1.81
N GLU A 24 -5.46 12.94 2.63
CA GLU A 24 -6.47 12.15 3.35
C GLU A 24 -7.76 12.00 2.55
N SER A 25 -7.69 11.19 1.48
CA SER A 25 -8.88 10.79 0.75
C SER A 25 -9.82 9.94 1.62
N GLU A 26 -11.08 9.84 1.22
CA GLU A 26 -12.07 8.96 1.82
C GLU A 26 -11.58 7.51 1.84
N ASP A 27 -10.94 7.05 0.76
CA ASP A 27 -10.34 5.71 0.68
C ASP A 27 -9.26 5.48 1.76
N ILE A 28 -8.43 6.50 2.04
CA ILE A 28 -7.42 6.46 3.10
C ILE A 28 -8.05 6.56 4.50
N LYS A 29 -9.09 7.38 4.69
CA LYS A 29 -9.83 7.48 5.96
C LYS A 29 -10.47 6.14 6.32
N GLU A 30 -11.15 5.52 5.37
CA GLU A 30 -11.75 4.19 5.49
C GLU A 30 -10.72 3.10 5.79
N LEU A 31 -9.56 3.13 5.12
CA LEU A 31 -8.46 2.21 5.40
C LEU A 31 -7.88 2.41 6.80
N ASN A 32 -7.68 3.66 7.23
CA ASN A 32 -7.17 3.97 8.58
C ASN A 32 -8.13 3.49 9.68
N SER A 33 -9.44 3.62 9.49
CA SER A 33 -10.44 3.07 10.41
C SER A 33 -10.32 1.54 10.54
N ARG A 34 -10.08 0.84 9.43
CA ARG A 34 -9.86 -0.61 9.45
C ARG A 34 -8.51 -1.01 10.04
N PHE A 35 -7.47 -0.20 9.88
CA PHE A 35 -6.19 -0.38 10.56
C PHE A 35 -6.32 -0.25 12.08
N LYS A 36 -7.06 0.75 12.57
CA LYS A 36 -7.38 0.85 14.00
C LYS A 36 -8.18 -0.36 14.49
N TYR A 37 -9.12 -0.84 13.69
CA TYR A 37 -9.90 -2.02 14.05
C TYR A 37 -9.04 -3.29 14.16
N ILE A 38 -8.16 -3.58 13.20
CA ILE A 38 -7.28 -4.77 13.27
C ILE A 38 -6.25 -4.67 14.39
N GLN A 39 -5.82 -3.46 14.79
CA GLN A 39 -4.97 -3.27 15.98
C GLN A 39 -5.63 -3.78 17.26
N ASN A 40 -6.96 -3.65 17.37
CA ASN A 40 -7.72 -4.07 18.53
C ASN A 40 -8.00 -5.58 18.52
N ILE A 41 -8.52 -6.11 17.41
CA ILE A 41 -8.95 -7.51 17.33
C ILE A 41 -7.80 -8.48 17.02
N ARG A 42 -6.71 -7.98 16.41
CA ARG A 42 -5.59 -8.76 15.86
C ARG A 42 -6.04 -9.76 14.79
N GLY A 43 -5.07 -10.49 14.20
CA GLY A 43 -5.34 -11.49 13.17
C GLY A 43 -5.03 -11.00 11.75
N MET A 44 -5.76 -11.54 10.76
CA MET A 44 -5.43 -11.36 9.34
C MET A 44 -6.27 -10.25 8.67
N PHE A 45 -5.57 -9.38 7.94
CA PHE A 45 -6.13 -8.29 7.13
C PHE A 45 -5.75 -8.50 5.68
N LEU A 46 -6.72 -8.42 4.76
CA LEU A 46 -6.47 -8.41 3.31
C LEU A 46 -6.72 -7.02 2.73
N LEU A 47 -5.65 -6.38 2.24
CA LEU A 47 -5.67 -5.13 1.48
C LEU A 47 -5.54 -5.44 -0.01
N VAL A 48 -6.57 -5.10 -0.78
CA VAL A 48 -6.59 -5.27 -2.23
C VAL A 48 -6.63 -3.91 -2.90
N GLY A 49 -5.95 -3.76 -4.02
CA GLY A 49 -6.04 -2.56 -4.86
C GLY A 49 -5.17 -2.72 -6.08
N GLU A 50 -5.53 -2.06 -7.18
CA GLU A 50 -4.75 -2.11 -8.41
C GLU A 50 -3.39 -1.40 -8.28
N PRO A 51 -2.45 -1.62 -9.20
CA PRO A 51 -1.18 -0.91 -9.21
C PRO A 51 -1.37 0.61 -9.18
N GLY A 52 -0.66 1.29 -8.27
CA GLY A 52 -0.72 2.75 -8.18
C GLY A 52 -1.83 3.32 -7.30
N MET A 53 -2.70 2.49 -6.70
CA MET A 53 -3.76 2.91 -5.78
C MET A 53 -3.29 3.42 -4.40
N GLY A 54 -1.98 3.41 -4.13
CA GLY A 54 -1.44 3.91 -2.85
C GLY A 54 -1.33 2.89 -1.72
N LYS A 55 -1.53 1.58 -1.98
CA LYS A 55 -1.37 0.50 -0.99
C LYS A 55 -0.08 0.61 -0.17
N SER A 56 1.08 0.60 -0.82
CA SER A 56 2.38 0.64 -0.13
C SER A 56 2.61 1.98 0.59
N THR A 57 2.05 3.09 0.08
CA THR A 57 2.08 4.39 0.77
C THR A 57 1.27 4.34 2.07
N ALA A 58 0.05 3.78 2.03
CA ALA A 58 -0.79 3.62 3.20
C ALA A 58 -0.17 2.67 4.24
N LEU A 59 0.41 1.55 3.81
CA LEU A 59 1.13 0.62 4.69
C LEU A 59 2.35 1.26 5.35
N ARG A 60 3.08 2.10 4.61
CA ARG A 60 4.21 2.86 5.16
C ARG A 60 3.75 3.87 6.20
N LYS A 61 2.70 4.66 5.91
CA LYS A 61 2.09 5.61 6.87
C LYS A 61 1.59 4.89 8.13
N PHE A 62 0.91 3.76 7.95
CA PHE A 62 0.45 2.92 9.05
C PHE A 62 1.61 2.41 9.91
N SER A 63 2.63 1.80 9.29
CA SER A 63 3.77 1.22 10.00
C SER A 63 4.57 2.26 10.78
N ALA A 64 4.76 3.46 10.20
CA ALA A 64 5.45 4.56 10.85
C ALA A 64 4.64 5.19 12.00
N GLY A 65 3.31 5.07 11.97
CA GLY A 65 2.42 5.54 13.03
C GLY A 65 2.20 4.55 14.18
N LEU A 66 2.78 3.35 14.11
CA LEU A 66 2.68 2.35 15.18
C LEU A 66 3.51 2.76 16.41
N ASN A 67 2.95 2.58 17.61
CA ASN A 67 3.71 2.77 18.84
C ASN A 67 4.80 1.67 18.96
N PRO A 68 6.10 2.03 18.95
CA PRO A 68 7.18 1.05 18.96
C PRO A 68 7.27 0.23 20.26
N GLY A 69 6.68 0.71 21.36
CA GLY A 69 6.58 -0.05 22.62
C GLY A 69 5.46 -1.09 22.63
N LEU A 70 4.54 -1.05 21.65
CA LEU A 70 3.40 -1.96 21.56
C LEU A 70 3.42 -2.83 20.32
N TYR A 71 4.08 -2.38 19.25
CA TYR A 71 4.06 -3.03 17.94
C TYR A 71 5.44 -3.08 17.31
N LYS A 72 5.74 -4.19 16.61
CA LYS A 72 6.95 -4.34 15.79
C LYS A 72 6.56 -4.60 14.33
N PRO A 73 6.64 -3.60 13.43
CA PRO A 73 6.37 -3.81 12.01
C PRO A 73 7.50 -4.63 11.36
N CYS A 74 7.10 -5.65 10.59
CA CYS A 74 7.97 -6.52 9.80
C CYS A 74 7.47 -6.50 8.36
N TYR A 75 8.15 -5.78 7.47
CA TYR A 75 7.77 -5.66 6.07
C TYR A 75 8.53 -6.67 5.21
N PHE A 76 7.80 -7.42 4.40
CA PHE A 76 8.34 -8.36 3.43
C PHE A 76 7.59 -8.22 2.09
N SER A 77 8.27 -7.64 1.09
CA SER A 77 7.77 -7.59 -0.27
C SER A 77 8.03 -8.93 -0.97
N LEU A 78 6.97 -9.54 -1.50
CA LEU A 78 7.06 -10.85 -2.14
C LEU A 78 7.43 -10.70 -3.61
N SER A 79 8.45 -11.44 -4.01
CA SER A 79 8.71 -11.79 -5.41
C SER A 79 8.29 -13.26 -5.64
N THR A 80 8.49 -13.79 -6.84
CA THR A 80 8.31 -15.23 -7.09
C THR A 80 9.29 -16.01 -6.22
N VAL A 81 8.83 -16.49 -5.07
CA VAL A 81 9.64 -17.17 -4.05
C VAL A 81 9.20 -18.62 -3.89
N THR A 82 10.16 -19.50 -3.59
CA THR A 82 9.85 -20.86 -3.14
C THR A 82 9.30 -20.83 -1.72
N VAL A 83 8.71 -21.94 -1.26
CA VAL A 83 8.29 -22.08 0.15
C VAL A 83 9.48 -21.88 1.10
N MET A 84 10.67 -22.38 0.75
CA MET A 84 11.86 -22.20 1.60
C MET A 84 12.30 -20.74 1.69
N ASP A 85 12.26 -20.01 0.56
CA ASP A 85 12.64 -18.60 0.54
C ASP A 85 11.63 -17.73 1.29
N PHE A 86 10.34 -18.08 1.23
CA PHE A 86 9.31 -17.44 2.06
C PHE A 86 9.60 -17.57 3.55
N TYR A 87 9.93 -18.78 4.04
CA TYR A 87 10.28 -19.00 5.44
C TYR A 87 11.52 -18.22 5.87
N ARG A 88 12.57 -18.22 5.03
CA ARG A 88 13.81 -17.47 5.29
C ARG A 88 13.55 -15.98 5.35
N GLY A 89 12.82 -15.44 4.37
CA GLY A 89 12.47 -14.02 4.31
C GLY A 89 11.66 -13.58 5.53
N LEU A 90 10.67 -14.40 5.94
CA LEU A 90 9.87 -14.11 7.12
C LEU A 90 10.72 -14.10 8.40
N LEU A 91 11.60 -15.09 8.59
CA LEU A 91 12.54 -15.10 9.73
C LEU A 91 13.46 -13.88 9.75
N ILE A 92 14.06 -13.53 8.62
CA ILE A 92 14.91 -12.34 8.50
C ILE A 92 14.13 -11.08 8.89
N SER A 93 12.89 -10.92 8.40
CA SER A 93 12.06 -9.77 8.75
C SER A 93 11.64 -9.72 10.23
N LEU A 94 11.59 -10.87 10.92
CA LEU A 94 11.36 -10.97 12.35
C LEU A 94 12.63 -10.67 13.18
N GLY A 95 13.81 -10.65 12.53
CA GLY A 95 15.12 -10.44 13.16
C GLY A 95 15.82 -11.74 13.56
N GLU A 96 15.40 -12.88 13.00
CA GLU A 96 15.95 -14.20 13.29
C GLU A 96 16.93 -14.67 12.20
N VAL A 97 17.86 -15.54 12.56
CA VAL A 97 18.76 -16.22 11.62
C VAL A 97 18.09 -17.51 11.12
N PRO A 98 17.80 -17.65 9.81
CA PRO A 98 17.10 -18.83 9.31
C PRO A 98 17.93 -20.12 9.40
N SER A 99 17.30 -21.18 9.89
CA SER A 99 17.85 -22.54 9.79
C SER A 99 17.80 -23.07 8.33
N HIS A 100 18.51 -24.17 8.07
CA HIS A 100 18.47 -24.85 6.77
C HIS A 100 17.27 -25.79 6.61
N LYS A 101 16.67 -26.25 7.73
CA LYS A 101 15.54 -27.20 7.71
C LYS A 101 14.21 -26.46 7.86
N LYS A 102 13.25 -26.73 6.97
CA LYS A 102 11.90 -26.12 6.99
C LYS A 102 11.19 -26.29 8.34
N VAL A 103 11.21 -27.51 8.88
CA VAL A 103 10.55 -27.82 10.16
C VAL A 103 11.13 -26.98 11.30
N THR A 104 12.45 -26.79 11.33
CA THR A 104 13.09 -25.90 12.30
C THR A 104 12.68 -24.46 12.09
N MET A 105 12.66 -23.97 10.84
CA MET A 105 12.20 -22.61 10.53
C MET A 105 10.74 -22.37 10.93
N PHE A 106 9.86 -23.37 10.77
CA PHE A 106 8.47 -23.30 11.23
C PHE A 106 8.39 -22.98 12.72
N HIS A 107 9.12 -23.76 13.54
CA HIS A 107 9.15 -23.53 14.97
C HIS A 107 9.84 -22.21 15.33
N GLN A 108 10.89 -21.80 14.62
CA GLN A 108 11.54 -20.50 14.83
C GLN A 108 10.55 -19.34 14.62
N ILE A 109 9.74 -19.36 13.55
CA ILE A 109 8.74 -18.32 13.28
C ILE A 109 7.71 -18.27 14.41
N GLN A 110 7.15 -19.42 14.80
CA GLN A 110 6.16 -19.47 15.88
C GLN A 110 6.75 -18.98 17.21
N GLN A 111 7.97 -19.39 17.55
CA GLN A 111 8.64 -18.96 18.78
C GLN A 111 8.96 -17.47 18.77
N ALA A 112 9.43 -16.91 17.66
CA ALA A 112 9.71 -15.49 17.53
C ALA A 112 8.45 -14.63 17.76
N ILE A 113 7.33 -15.02 17.12
CA ILE A 113 6.03 -14.35 17.31
C ILE A 113 5.56 -14.45 18.76
N MET A 114 5.61 -15.64 19.35
CA MET A 114 5.22 -15.86 20.75
C MET A 114 6.10 -15.09 21.73
N SER A 115 7.41 -15.02 21.49
CA SER A 115 8.36 -14.30 22.33
C SER A 115 8.09 -12.80 22.32
N LEU A 116 7.89 -12.21 21.13
CA LEU A 116 7.50 -10.80 21.01
C LEU A 116 6.22 -10.52 21.79
N TYR A 117 5.18 -11.33 21.58
CA TYR A 117 3.87 -11.06 22.15
C TYR A 117 3.77 -11.34 23.66
N TYR A 118 4.13 -12.55 24.11
CA TYR A 118 3.94 -12.94 25.50
C TYR A 118 5.04 -12.43 26.44
N ASN A 119 6.29 -12.45 25.99
CA ASN A 119 7.44 -12.09 26.83
C ASN A 119 7.70 -10.58 26.78
N GLN A 120 7.72 -10.00 25.58
CA GLN A 120 8.06 -8.58 25.40
C GLN A 120 6.83 -7.66 25.42
N LYS A 121 5.61 -8.21 25.38
CA LYS A 121 4.36 -7.45 25.27
C LYS A 121 4.27 -6.58 24.00
N ILE A 122 4.96 -7.01 22.94
CA ILE A 122 5.00 -6.36 21.64
C ILE A 122 4.26 -7.22 20.62
N THR A 123 3.27 -6.66 19.95
CA THR A 123 2.55 -7.35 18.88
C THR A 123 3.29 -7.22 17.55
N PRO A 124 3.79 -8.32 16.95
CA PRO A 124 4.36 -8.26 15.61
C PRO A 124 3.29 -7.92 14.56
N VAL A 125 3.61 -6.96 13.68
CA VAL A 125 2.78 -6.55 12.55
C VAL A 125 3.49 -6.96 11.27
N ILE A 126 3.13 -8.13 10.75
CA ILE A 126 3.77 -8.74 9.58
C ILE A 126 3.02 -8.26 8.34
N ILE A 127 3.73 -7.56 7.46
CA ILE A 127 3.17 -6.99 6.23
C ILE A 127 3.78 -7.73 5.05
N LEU A 128 2.94 -8.51 4.37
CA LEU A 128 3.28 -9.19 3.13
C LEU A 128 2.72 -8.36 1.97
N ASP A 129 3.58 -7.77 1.15
CA ASP A 129 3.18 -6.98 -0.02
C ASP A 129 3.35 -7.80 -1.31
N GLU A 130 2.60 -7.45 -2.35
CA GLU A 130 2.52 -8.21 -3.62
C GLU A 130 2.04 -9.67 -3.47
N VAL A 131 1.09 -9.94 -2.55
CA VAL A 131 0.62 -11.31 -2.24
C VAL A 131 -0.03 -12.05 -3.41
N GLN A 132 -0.39 -11.37 -4.49
CA GLN A 132 -0.82 -12.05 -5.72
C GLN A 132 0.30 -12.89 -6.35
N MET A 133 1.56 -12.70 -5.96
CA MET A 133 2.70 -13.53 -6.38
C MET A 133 2.77 -14.87 -5.63
N LEU A 134 2.03 -15.04 -4.53
CA LEU A 134 2.06 -16.27 -3.74
C LEU A 134 1.51 -17.47 -4.50
N SER A 135 2.18 -18.61 -4.36
CA SER A 135 1.65 -19.91 -4.78
C SER A 135 0.62 -20.42 -3.77
N ASN A 136 -0.25 -21.34 -4.20
CA ASN A 136 -1.19 -22.00 -3.30
C ASN A 136 -0.47 -22.73 -2.16
N SER A 137 0.71 -23.28 -2.42
CA SER A 137 1.54 -23.89 -1.38
C SER A 137 1.90 -22.88 -0.29
N ILE A 138 2.31 -21.65 -0.62
CA ILE A 138 2.61 -20.64 0.41
C ILE A 138 1.35 -20.18 1.15
N LEU A 139 0.21 -20.05 0.47
CA LEU A 139 -1.06 -19.73 1.13
C LEU A 139 -1.43 -20.80 2.18
N GLU A 140 -1.21 -22.08 1.87
CA GLU A 140 -1.38 -23.17 2.82
C GLU A 140 -0.38 -23.07 3.99
N GLU A 141 0.88 -22.71 3.75
CA GLU A 141 1.84 -22.47 4.83
C GLU A 141 1.44 -21.30 5.73
N LEU A 142 0.88 -20.21 5.19
CA LEU A 142 0.34 -19.11 6.00
C LEU A 142 -0.75 -19.60 6.95
N ARG A 143 -1.64 -20.49 6.48
CA ARG A 143 -2.66 -21.08 7.35
C ARG A 143 -2.04 -21.83 8.52
N LEU A 144 -1.00 -22.63 8.26
CA LEU A 144 -0.34 -23.46 9.27
C LEU A 144 0.51 -22.63 10.24
N LEU A 145 1.34 -21.71 9.73
CA LEU A 145 2.25 -20.87 10.52
C LEU A 145 1.51 -19.99 11.52
N PHE A 146 0.40 -19.39 11.07
CA PHE A 146 -0.36 -18.44 11.86
C PHE A 146 -1.45 -19.11 12.71
N ASN A 147 -1.41 -20.42 12.90
CA ASN A 147 -2.26 -21.13 13.87
C ASN A 147 -1.57 -21.18 15.24
N PHE A 148 -2.06 -20.37 16.19
CA PHE A 148 -1.56 -20.33 17.56
C PHE A 148 -2.65 -20.77 18.54
N LYS A 149 -2.24 -21.50 19.59
CA LYS A 149 -3.14 -21.96 20.67
C LYS A 149 -4.43 -22.62 20.14
N MET A 150 -4.32 -23.49 19.13
CA MET A 150 -5.48 -24.12 18.49
C MET A 150 -6.50 -23.11 17.94
N ASP A 151 -6.02 -22.06 17.29
CA ASP A 151 -6.80 -20.95 16.71
C ASP A 151 -7.59 -20.09 17.73
N SER A 152 -7.28 -20.20 19.03
CA SER A 152 -7.95 -19.39 20.06
C SER A 152 -7.32 -18.01 20.28
N GLU A 153 -6.08 -17.79 19.81
CA GLU A 153 -5.35 -16.54 20.00
C GLU A 153 -4.62 -16.09 18.73
N ASN A 154 -4.60 -14.76 18.50
CA ASN A 154 -3.84 -14.11 17.44
C ASN A 154 -2.73 -13.25 18.05
N PRO A 155 -1.55 -13.81 18.40
CA PRO A 155 -0.41 -13.05 18.94
C PRO A 155 0.31 -12.20 17.88
N PHE A 156 -0.40 -11.79 16.82
CA PHE A 156 0.15 -11.12 15.64
C PHE A 156 -0.93 -10.30 14.91
N ILE A 157 -0.49 -9.40 14.05
CA ILE A 157 -1.29 -8.82 12.97
C ILE A 157 -0.62 -9.19 11.66
N LEU A 158 -1.36 -9.81 10.74
CA LEU A 158 -0.86 -10.19 9.42
C LEU A 158 -1.61 -9.40 8.35
N ILE A 159 -0.92 -8.51 7.65
CA ILE A 159 -1.48 -7.72 6.55
C ILE A 159 -1.01 -8.32 5.23
N LEU A 160 -1.97 -8.84 4.46
CA LEU A 160 -1.79 -9.33 3.11
C LEU A 160 -2.17 -8.22 2.13
N SER A 161 -1.19 -7.60 1.48
CA SER A 161 -1.38 -6.53 0.51
C SER A 161 -1.10 -7.02 -0.91
N GLY A 162 -2.05 -6.82 -1.82
CA GLY A 162 -1.88 -7.27 -3.20
C GLY A 162 -2.93 -6.73 -4.17
N GLN A 163 -2.93 -7.30 -5.36
CA GLN A 163 -3.85 -6.96 -6.46
C GLN A 163 -5.09 -7.85 -6.48
N SER A 164 -6.09 -7.52 -7.28
CA SER A 164 -7.37 -8.24 -7.38
C SER A 164 -7.22 -9.76 -7.59
N GLN A 165 -6.16 -10.19 -8.27
CA GLN A 165 -5.80 -11.60 -8.50
C GLN A 165 -5.76 -12.46 -7.22
N ILE A 166 -5.39 -11.90 -6.07
CA ILE A 166 -5.36 -12.67 -4.80
C ILE A 166 -6.77 -13.14 -4.39
N ARG A 167 -7.81 -12.36 -4.74
CA ARG A 167 -9.20 -12.74 -4.43
C ARG A 167 -9.60 -14.01 -5.15
N ASN A 168 -9.20 -14.13 -6.41
CA ASN A 168 -9.46 -15.32 -7.23
C ASN A 168 -8.72 -16.53 -6.65
N LYS A 169 -7.45 -16.37 -6.23
CA LYS A 169 -6.69 -17.44 -5.55
C LYS A 169 -7.37 -17.88 -4.26
N LEU A 170 -7.81 -16.95 -3.41
CA LEU A 170 -8.47 -17.27 -2.14
C LEU A 170 -9.87 -17.90 -2.33
N GLN A 171 -10.50 -17.76 -3.50
CA GLN A 171 -11.76 -18.43 -3.81
C GLN A 171 -11.60 -19.91 -4.16
N LEU A 172 -10.39 -20.37 -4.51
CA LEU A 172 -10.13 -21.79 -4.75
C LEU A 172 -10.41 -22.62 -3.50
N ALA A 173 -10.99 -23.80 -3.67
CA ALA A 173 -11.38 -24.69 -2.56
C ALA A 173 -10.20 -25.01 -1.62
N VAL A 174 -9.00 -25.20 -2.18
CA VAL A 174 -7.78 -25.45 -1.40
C VAL A 174 -7.43 -24.31 -0.44
N ASN A 175 -7.80 -23.08 -0.76
CA ASN A 175 -7.50 -21.88 0.03
C ASN A 175 -8.68 -21.41 0.90
N ALA A 176 -9.83 -22.11 0.86
CA ALA A 176 -11.01 -21.75 1.63
C ALA A 176 -10.74 -21.62 3.15
N PRO A 177 -9.93 -22.51 3.78
CA PRO A 177 -9.61 -22.38 5.20
C PRO A 177 -8.84 -21.11 5.54
N LEU A 178 -7.86 -20.70 4.72
CA LEU A 178 -7.15 -19.42 4.93
C LEU A 178 -8.11 -18.23 4.76
N LYS A 179 -8.96 -18.27 3.73
CA LYS A 179 -9.93 -17.19 3.44
C LYS A 179 -10.90 -16.93 4.60
N GLN A 180 -11.28 -17.97 5.34
CA GLN A 180 -12.16 -17.85 6.52
C GLN A 180 -11.49 -17.15 7.70
N ARG A 181 -10.16 -17.23 7.82
CA ARG A 181 -9.38 -16.59 8.89
C ARG A 181 -9.06 -15.12 8.63
N ILE A 182 -9.36 -14.60 7.44
CA ILE A 182 -9.22 -13.19 7.10
C ILE A 182 -10.35 -12.39 7.76
N ALA A 183 -10.04 -11.79 8.91
CA ALA A 183 -10.97 -11.03 9.73
C ALA A 183 -11.38 -9.69 9.11
N VAL A 184 -10.44 -9.02 8.43
CA VAL A 184 -10.69 -7.70 7.82
C VAL A 184 -10.31 -7.73 6.36
N LYS A 185 -11.15 -7.14 5.51
CA LYS A 185 -10.91 -7.02 4.06
C LYS A 185 -11.18 -5.58 3.65
N TYR A 186 -10.28 -5.04 2.83
CA TYR A 186 -10.47 -3.74 2.22
C TYR A 186 -10.04 -3.74 0.76
N VAL A 187 -10.79 -3.06 -0.09
CA VAL A 187 -10.47 -2.88 -1.51
C VAL A 187 -10.35 -1.39 -1.77
N MET A 188 -9.12 -0.93 -1.96
CA MET A 188 -8.83 0.46 -2.34
C MET A 188 -9.45 0.77 -3.70
N GLN A 189 -10.15 1.89 -3.77
CA GLN A 189 -10.84 2.36 -4.97
C GLN A 189 -10.07 3.49 -5.69
N GLY A 190 -9.13 4.15 -5.00
CA GLY A 190 -8.45 5.34 -5.52
C GLY A 190 -9.15 6.64 -5.13
N LEU A 191 -8.84 7.72 -5.84
CA LEU A 191 -9.45 9.04 -5.61
C LEU A 191 -10.81 9.12 -6.29
N LYS A 192 -11.80 9.72 -5.62
CA LYS A 192 -13.08 10.09 -6.24
C LYS A 192 -12.94 11.36 -7.11
N PRO A 193 -13.86 11.60 -8.07
CA PRO A 193 -13.80 12.78 -8.91
C PRO A 193 -13.74 14.09 -8.11
N GLU A 194 -14.56 14.18 -7.07
CA GLU A 194 -14.63 15.34 -6.16
C GLU A 194 -13.36 15.56 -5.34
N GLU A 195 -12.52 14.54 -5.17
CA GLU A 195 -11.27 14.63 -4.39
C GLU A 195 -10.07 15.06 -5.23
N LEU A 196 -10.17 15.01 -6.57
CA LEU A 196 -9.02 15.15 -7.44
C LEU A 196 -8.43 16.58 -7.40
N SER A 197 -9.31 17.59 -7.36
CA SER A 197 -8.90 19.00 -7.25
C SER A 197 -8.09 19.23 -5.98
N ASP A 198 -8.65 18.83 -4.83
CA ASP A 198 -8.00 18.96 -3.52
C ASP A 198 -6.72 18.14 -3.42
N TYR A 199 -6.68 16.96 -4.03
CA TYR A 199 -5.47 16.15 -4.12
C TYR A 199 -4.36 16.89 -4.88
N ILE A 200 -4.63 17.37 -6.09
CA ILE A 200 -3.65 18.10 -6.91
C ILE A 200 -3.17 19.35 -6.17
N PHE A 201 -4.10 20.12 -5.61
CA PHE A 201 -3.78 21.33 -4.86
C PHE A 201 -2.89 21.04 -3.64
N THR A 202 -3.22 20.02 -2.85
CA THR A 202 -2.43 19.61 -1.68
C THR A 202 -1.00 19.24 -2.08
N ARG A 203 -0.83 18.54 -3.22
CA ARG A 203 0.49 18.16 -3.74
C ARG A 203 1.28 19.38 -4.20
N LEU A 204 0.66 20.32 -4.92
CA LEU A 204 1.30 21.58 -5.31
C LEU A 204 1.73 22.41 -4.09
N LYS A 205 0.84 22.49 -3.08
CA LYS A 205 1.08 23.18 -1.81
C LYS A 205 2.29 22.62 -1.07
N SER A 206 2.46 21.29 -1.05
CA SER A 206 3.62 20.67 -0.39
C SER A 206 4.94 21.09 -1.06
N ALA A 207 4.94 21.33 -2.37
CA ALA A 207 6.09 21.84 -3.12
C ALA A 207 6.23 23.37 -3.11
N GLY A 208 5.38 24.10 -2.35
CA GLY A 208 5.46 25.54 -2.16
C GLY A 208 4.61 26.39 -3.11
N LEU A 209 3.78 25.78 -3.95
CA LEU A 209 2.86 26.51 -4.83
C LEU A 209 1.46 26.54 -4.20
N HIS A 210 1.00 27.75 -3.86
CA HIS A 210 -0.28 27.99 -3.20
C HIS A 210 -1.40 28.43 -4.15
N GLU A 211 -1.13 28.45 -5.45
CA GLU A 211 -2.06 28.88 -6.49
C GLU A 211 -2.64 27.66 -7.25
N ASN A 212 -3.92 27.77 -7.62
CA ASN A 212 -4.57 26.79 -8.49
C ASN A 212 -4.18 27.05 -9.95
N ILE A 213 -3.21 26.29 -10.44
CA ILE A 213 -2.74 26.39 -11.83
C ILE A 213 -3.47 25.42 -12.78
N PHE A 214 -4.17 24.41 -12.26
CA PHE A 214 -5.00 23.51 -13.07
C PHE A 214 -6.42 24.07 -13.14
N THR A 215 -6.95 24.21 -14.36
CA THR A 215 -8.37 24.55 -14.55
C THR A 215 -9.26 23.34 -14.24
N GLN A 216 -10.55 23.59 -14.04
CA GLN A 216 -11.52 22.53 -13.81
C GLN A 216 -11.57 21.52 -14.97
N ALA A 217 -11.52 22.00 -16.22
CA ALA A 217 -11.47 21.15 -17.40
C ALA A 217 -10.23 20.23 -17.42
N ALA A 218 -9.06 20.75 -17.04
CA ALA A 218 -7.84 19.94 -16.93
C ALA A 218 -7.96 18.86 -15.84
N ILE A 219 -8.59 19.18 -14.70
CA ILE A 219 -8.83 18.22 -13.62
C ILE A 219 -9.78 17.10 -14.10
N GLU A 220 -10.85 17.44 -14.79
CA GLU A 220 -11.80 16.47 -15.36
C GLU A 220 -11.15 15.56 -16.40
N ALA A 221 -10.32 16.12 -17.28
CA ALA A 221 -9.53 15.36 -18.24
C ALA A 221 -8.57 14.37 -17.56
N ILE A 222 -7.82 14.84 -16.54
CA ILE A 222 -6.93 13.98 -15.75
C ILE A 222 -7.73 12.88 -15.06
N TYR A 223 -8.90 13.18 -14.50
CA TYR A 223 -9.75 12.15 -13.88
C TYR A 223 -10.22 11.12 -14.90
N SER A 224 -10.70 11.58 -16.06
CA SER A 224 -11.21 10.70 -17.11
C SER A 224 -10.15 9.71 -17.60
N ALA A 225 -8.92 10.18 -17.77
CA ALA A 225 -7.76 9.39 -18.18
C ALA A 225 -7.22 8.46 -17.09
N SER A 226 -7.13 8.95 -15.84
CA SER A 226 -6.54 8.19 -14.73
C SER A 226 -7.51 7.28 -14.00
N LYS A 227 -8.83 7.51 -14.15
CA LYS A 227 -9.89 6.94 -13.33
C LYS A 227 -9.62 7.04 -11.82
N GLY A 228 -8.98 8.14 -11.39
CA GLY A 228 -8.67 8.39 -9.98
C GLY A 228 -7.48 7.60 -9.43
N VAL A 229 -6.73 6.86 -10.26
CA VAL A 229 -5.52 6.13 -9.81
C VAL A 229 -4.41 7.14 -9.48
N PRO A 230 -3.97 7.27 -8.21
CA PRO A 230 -3.03 8.31 -7.79
C PRO A 230 -1.72 8.33 -8.59
N ARG A 231 -1.17 7.17 -8.95
CA ARG A 231 0.05 7.10 -9.78
C ARG A 231 -0.16 7.68 -11.18
N LEU A 232 -1.31 7.39 -11.81
CA LEU A 232 -1.64 7.92 -13.12
C LEU A 232 -1.93 9.42 -13.04
N VAL A 233 -2.71 9.84 -12.04
CA VAL A 233 -2.93 11.28 -11.74
C VAL A 233 -1.59 12.01 -11.63
N ASN A 234 -0.66 11.49 -10.84
CA ASN A 234 0.66 12.10 -10.67
C ASN A 234 1.45 12.18 -11.97
N SER A 235 1.40 11.12 -12.79
CA SER A 235 2.09 11.09 -14.09
C SER A 235 1.51 12.13 -15.03
N LEU A 236 0.18 12.16 -15.18
CA LEU A 236 -0.53 13.10 -16.03
C LEU A 236 -0.30 14.54 -15.57
N ALA A 237 -0.45 14.84 -14.28
CA ALA A 237 -0.19 16.16 -13.73
C ALA A 237 1.26 16.61 -13.96
N THR A 238 2.25 15.72 -13.81
CA THR A 238 3.65 16.04 -14.13
C THR A 238 3.83 16.36 -15.61
N SER A 239 3.25 15.55 -16.50
CA SER A 239 3.29 15.78 -17.95
C SER A 239 2.65 17.10 -18.33
N SER A 240 1.49 17.43 -17.74
CA SER A 240 0.82 18.71 -17.94
C SER A 240 1.70 19.89 -17.51
N LEU A 241 2.36 19.82 -16.35
CA LEU A 241 3.30 20.88 -15.93
C LEU A 241 4.49 21.01 -16.90
N MET A 242 5.03 19.91 -17.40
CA MET A 242 6.13 19.95 -18.37
C MET A 242 5.70 20.61 -19.68
N TYR A 243 4.51 20.27 -20.19
CA TYR A 243 3.99 20.85 -21.42
C TYR A 243 3.66 22.34 -21.27
N ALA A 244 2.97 22.74 -20.20
CA ALA A 244 2.65 24.14 -19.91
C ALA A 244 3.93 25.00 -19.85
N CYS A 245 4.99 24.48 -19.21
CA CYS A 245 6.31 25.12 -19.19
C CYS A 245 6.92 25.26 -20.59
N SER A 246 6.73 24.28 -21.49
CA SER A 246 7.29 24.31 -22.85
C SER A 246 6.66 25.39 -23.73
N ILE A 247 5.37 25.66 -23.54
CA ILE A 247 4.61 26.72 -24.23
C ILE A 247 4.54 28.03 -23.43
N LYS A 248 5.24 28.11 -22.28
CA LYS A 248 5.30 29.27 -21.37
C LYS A 248 3.95 29.74 -20.84
N GLN A 249 2.99 28.83 -20.65
CA GLN A 249 1.70 29.12 -20.02
C GLN A 249 1.72 28.80 -18.52
N LYS A 250 1.13 29.67 -17.71
CA LYS A 250 1.04 29.50 -16.25
C LYS A 250 -0.17 28.67 -15.80
N HIS A 251 -1.19 28.54 -16.65
CA HIS A 251 -2.35 27.70 -16.39
C HIS A 251 -2.30 26.45 -17.25
N VAL A 252 -2.80 25.35 -16.69
CA VAL A 252 -3.00 24.06 -17.36
C VAL A 252 -4.49 23.94 -17.67
N ASP A 253 -4.86 23.92 -18.95
CA ASP A 253 -6.25 23.91 -19.43
C ASP A 253 -6.62 22.65 -20.24
N GLU A 254 -7.72 22.70 -21.01
CA GLU A 254 -8.28 21.56 -21.75
C GLU A 254 -7.50 21.20 -23.02
N GLU A 255 -6.73 22.13 -23.62
CA GLU A 255 -5.91 21.81 -24.82
C GLU A 255 -4.87 20.72 -24.54
N PHE A 256 -4.64 20.43 -23.26
CA PHE A 256 -3.82 19.34 -22.73
C PHE A 256 -4.45 17.95 -22.92
N GLU A 257 -5.76 17.83 -23.23
CA GLU A 257 -6.44 16.54 -23.49
C GLU A 257 -5.76 15.75 -24.62
N ASN A 258 -5.41 16.43 -25.72
CA ASN A 258 -4.74 15.80 -26.86
C ASN A 258 -3.37 15.21 -26.47
N LEU A 259 -2.67 15.86 -25.54
CA LEU A 259 -1.39 15.38 -25.01
C LEU A 259 -1.57 14.21 -24.03
N ILE A 260 -2.64 14.25 -23.22
CA ILE A 260 -3.02 13.18 -22.30
C ILE A 260 -3.38 11.91 -23.08
N ILE A 261 -4.12 12.05 -24.18
CA ILE A 261 -4.48 10.95 -25.09
C ILE A 261 -3.22 10.37 -25.76
N ALA A 262 -2.30 11.22 -26.23
CA ALA A 262 -1.05 10.78 -26.84
C ALA A 262 -0.08 10.06 -25.87
N PHE A 263 -0.28 10.16 -24.55
CA PHE A 263 0.52 9.48 -23.53
C PHE A 263 -0.09 8.15 -23.06
N LEU A 264 -1.37 7.89 -23.37
CA LEU A 264 -2.09 6.67 -23.02
C LEU A 264 -1.94 5.55 -24.07
N PHE A 265 -1.38 5.87 -25.25
CA PHE A 265 -1.09 4.96 -26.35
C PHE A 265 0.39 5.06 -26.75
#